data_AF-A0A8H6CSH9-F1
#
_entry.id   AF-A0A8H6CSH9-F1
#
_cell.length_a   1.000
_cell.length_b   1.000
_cell.length_c   1.000
_cell.angle_alpha   90.00
_cell.angle_beta   90.00
_cell.angle_gamma   90.00
#
_symmetry.space_group_name_H-M   'P 1'
#
loop_
_entity.id
_entity.type
_entity.pdbx_description
1 polymer ?
#
loop_
_entity_poly.entity_id
_entity_poly.type
_entity_poly.pdbx_seq_one_letter_code
_entity_poly.pdbx_strand_id
1 'polypeptide(L)'
;MCDHQTTYVDCSPAAVNLGFGRPPPEERTLAMSKTGRLARAYLAKEDGAFDEHVFPAPLVLPGDHLAENPMEQGQSSKDWFAMETTQKRCQEISSKQKVFVYGPPSVKLLPVEMRSWAQPVLPQGFPQGPERWTWLLKMKNQLVAYLRAFFTTMQVTQYSGTADFLPIQGRKRVHFADTPPRSVVGFILRDDRYTFEIRHRASPDGLSRMQLNVSDLRTALVRIKVPPAHSVVLVVNHDLYDEDEGAYLTDRFWAADGIAIVSTFRYNPSLDGLAGVDRLHRWPSSHCKTYVDARCQVLDENKDSATRNHLAFKAFGKPPGDSALSLAIQAANQAGQPSSMEDLSNLWFARVLVTVSREVAHCFGLQNCTYYACLMQGVRGPRQAGEIPPYLCPVCYSKLASELVLIQPMSKRGIEREKAWLGEHYAELKAFCNKWNKIPQFAAFEAWLGKRLEDRKGDGGVGESAGPPN
;
A
#
# COMPACT_ATOMS: atom_id res chain seq x y z
N MET A 1 25.67 -4.15 12.99
CA MET A 1 24.47 -3.31 12.82
C MET A 1 24.69 -2.48 11.56
N CYS A 2 23.73 -2.46 10.62
CA CYS A 2 23.87 -1.68 9.38
C CYS A 2 23.60 -0.19 9.66
N ASP A 3 24.45 0.71 9.17
CA ASP A 3 24.35 2.16 9.42
C ASP A 3 23.61 2.92 8.32
N HIS A 4 23.22 2.23 7.25
CA HIS A 4 22.46 2.77 6.11
C HIS A 4 23.12 3.99 5.43
N GLN A 5 24.45 4.13 5.49
CA GLN A 5 25.16 5.31 4.96
C GLN A 5 25.13 5.44 3.43
N THR A 6 24.97 4.33 2.72
CA THR A 6 24.94 4.30 1.26
C THR A 6 23.66 3.63 0.79
N THR A 7 22.93 4.29 -0.10
CA THR A 7 21.64 3.82 -0.61
C THR A 7 21.62 3.84 -2.13
N TYR A 8 20.94 2.86 -2.71
CA TYR A 8 20.49 2.92 -4.09
C TYR A 8 19.41 4.01 -4.23
N VAL A 9 19.48 4.78 -5.30
CA VAL A 9 18.45 5.74 -5.71
C VAL A 9 17.83 5.36 -7.06
N ASP A 10 18.47 4.43 -7.77
CA ASP A 10 17.93 3.77 -8.95
C ASP A 10 17.57 2.30 -8.67
N CYS A 11 17.08 1.59 -9.68
CA CYS A 11 16.77 0.16 -9.57
C CYS A 11 17.98 -0.65 -9.11
N SER A 12 17.73 -1.78 -8.45
CA SER A 12 18.80 -2.69 -8.05
C SER A 12 19.51 -3.26 -9.29
N PRO A 13 20.76 -3.75 -9.14
CA PRO A 13 21.46 -4.44 -10.22
C PRO A 13 20.69 -5.64 -10.79
N ALA A 14 19.85 -6.30 -9.98
CA ALA A 14 19.04 -7.43 -10.41
C ALA A 14 17.94 -7.03 -11.40
N ALA A 15 17.44 -5.79 -11.36
CA ALA A 15 16.32 -5.34 -12.18
C ALA A 15 16.59 -5.54 -13.69
N VAL A 16 17.76 -5.07 -14.16
CA VAL A 16 18.18 -5.20 -15.56
C VAL A 16 18.34 -6.67 -15.95
N ASN A 17 18.94 -7.48 -15.08
CA ASN A 17 19.13 -8.91 -15.32
C ASN A 17 17.79 -9.68 -15.40
N LEU A 18 16.76 -9.15 -14.77
CA LEU A 18 15.39 -9.70 -14.75
C LEU A 18 14.49 -9.06 -15.82
N GLY A 19 15.05 -8.20 -16.68
CA GLY A 19 14.36 -7.59 -17.82
C GLY A 19 13.52 -6.35 -17.48
N PHE A 20 13.56 -5.87 -16.24
CA PHE A 20 12.88 -4.63 -15.86
C PHE A 20 13.77 -3.41 -16.15
N GLY A 21 13.25 -2.48 -16.96
CA GLY A 21 13.86 -1.18 -17.21
C GLY A 21 12.99 -0.06 -16.67
N ARG A 22 13.55 0.81 -15.83
CA ARG A 22 12.85 2.00 -15.37
C ARG A 22 12.60 2.95 -16.55
N PRO A 23 11.39 3.51 -16.70
CA PRO A 23 11.13 4.54 -17.71
C PRO A 23 12.09 5.74 -17.57
N PRO A 24 12.61 6.30 -18.68
CA PRO A 24 13.52 7.43 -18.66
C PRO A 24 12.86 8.71 -18.10
N PRO A 25 13.65 9.72 -17.66
CA PRO A 25 13.12 10.95 -17.08
C PRO A 25 12.04 11.66 -17.92
N GLU A 26 12.19 11.66 -19.24
CA GLU A 26 11.21 12.26 -20.16
C GLU A 26 9.88 11.53 -20.13
N GLU A 27 9.88 10.20 -20.18
CA GLU A 27 8.66 9.39 -20.06
C GLU A 27 8.01 9.52 -18.69
N ARG A 28 8.81 9.59 -17.61
CA ARG A 28 8.29 9.85 -16.26
C ARG A 28 7.61 11.21 -16.17
N THR A 29 8.20 12.24 -16.78
CA THR A 29 7.63 13.59 -16.85
C THR A 29 6.35 13.59 -17.69
N LEU A 30 6.35 12.87 -18.81
CA LEU A 30 5.19 12.70 -19.67
C LEU A 30 4.07 11.96 -18.96
N ALA A 31 4.39 10.96 -18.14
CA ALA A 31 3.44 10.18 -17.38
C ALA A 31 2.70 11.01 -16.33
N MET A 32 3.31 12.07 -15.82
CA MET A 32 2.64 13.05 -14.94
C MET A 32 1.67 13.96 -15.72
N SER A 33 1.90 14.16 -17.02
CA SER A 33 1.13 15.08 -17.85
C SER A 33 -0.27 14.53 -18.13
N LYS A 34 -1.29 15.33 -17.78
CA LYS A 34 -2.71 15.00 -18.00
C LYS A 34 -3.11 14.99 -19.47
N THR A 35 -2.27 15.56 -20.35
CA THR A 35 -2.49 15.60 -21.81
C THR A 35 -1.46 14.79 -22.59
N GLY A 36 -0.47 14.19 -21.92
CA GLY A 36 0.69 13.58 -22.58
C GLY A 36 1.51 14.58 -23.38
N ARG A 37 1.73 15.78 -22.85
CA ARG A 37 2.67 16.78 -23.41
C ARG A 37 3.63 17.25 -22.33
N LEU A 38 4.94 17.23 -22.61
CA LEU A 38 6.00 17.57 -21.66
C LEU A 38 5.87 18.99 -21.09
N ALA A 39 5.59 19.98 -21.95
CA ALA A 39 5.39 21.38 -21.55
C ALA A 39 4.22 21.60 -20.56
N ARG A 40 3.45 20.55 -20.25
CA ARG A 40 2.30 20.58 -19.35
C ARG A 40 2.49 19.75 -18.06
N ALA A 41 3.71 19.28 -17.79
CA ALA A 41 4.07 18.66 -16.52
C ALA A 41 4.42 19.72 -15.45
N TYR A 42 3.47 20.63 -15.20
CA TYR A 42 3.69 21.91 -14.50
C TYR A 42 4.24 21.81 -13.08
N LEU A 43 4.08 20.66 -12.41
CA LEU A 43 4.48 20.49 -11.01
C LEU A 43 5.76 19.68 -10.83
N ALA A 44 6.30 19.07 -11.89
CA ALA A 44 7.39 18.09 -11.77
C ALA A 44 8.63 18.61 -11.01
N LYS A 45 8.99 19.88 -11.22
CA LYS A 45 10.11 20.52 -10.51
C LYS A 45 9.79 20.78 -9.04
N GLU A 46 8.68 21.48 -8.76
CA GLU A 46 8.24 21.82 -7.39
C GLU A 46 7.94 20.56 -6.54
N ASP A 47 7.53 19.48 -7.19
CA ASP A 47 7.30 18.21 -6.53
C ASP A 47 8.57 17.42 -6.27
N GLY A 48 9.73 17.84 -6.76
CA GLY A 48 10.97 17.07 -6.63
C GLY A 48 10.95 15.78 -7.45
N ALA A 49 10.18 15.72 -8.55
CA ALA A 49 10.07 14.52 -9.38
C ALA A 49 11.40 14.11 -10.05
N PHE A 50 12.33 15.08 -10.18
CA PHE A 50 13.66 14.86 -10.72
C PHE A 50 14.72 14.55 -9.66
N ASP A 51 14.35 14.60 -8.38
CA ASP A 51 15.26 14.29 -7.27
C ASP A 51 15.06 12.85 -6.82
N GLU A 52 15.99 11.99 -7.19
CA GLU A 52 16.00 10.57 -6.83
C GLU A 52 16.22 10.34 -5.32
N HIS A 53 16.65 11.37 -4.57
CA HIS A 53 16.71 11.35 -3.11
C HIS A 53 15.38 11.80 -2.46
N VAL A 54 14.40 12.19 -3.26
CA VAL A 54 13.01 12.41 -2.82
C VAL A 54 12.15 11.22 -3.25
N PHE A 55 12.21 10.87 -4.53
CA PHE A 55 11.49 9.75 -5.15
C PHE A 55 12.47 8.83 -5.88
N PRO A 56 13.06 7.83 -5.21
CA PRO A 56 13.90 6.83 -5.86
C PRO A 56 13.16 6.03 -6.94
N ALA A 57 13.91 5.26 -7.73
CA ALA A 57 13.35 4.22 -8.57
C ALA A 57 12.66 3.11 -7.77
N PRO A 58 11.81 2.28 -8.41
CA PRO A 58 11.44 0.99 -7.84
C PRO A 58 12.70 0.15 -7.55
N LEU A 59 12.81 -0.40 -6.35
CA LEU A 59 14.01 -1.15 -5.94
C LEU A 59 14.24 -2.42 -6.79
N VAL A 60 13.17 -3.17 -7.08
CA VAL A 60 13.14 -4.43 -7.83
C VAL A 60 14.22 -5.44 -7.38
N LEU A 61 13.91 -6.23 -6.36
CA LEU A 61 14.74 -7.35 -5.90
C LEU A 61 14.29 -8.69 -6.52
N PRO A 62 15.11 -9.75 -6.44
CA PRO A 62 14.69 -11.10 -6.79
C PRO A 62 13.37 -11.52 -6.11
N GLY A 63 12.44 -12.06 -6.90
CA GLY A 63 11.12 -12.49 -6.43
C GLY A 63 10.14 -11.34 -6.11
N ASP A 64 10.52 -10.08 -6.34
CA ASP A 64 9.58 -8.95 -6.30
C ASP A 64 8.57 -9.02 -7.45
N HIS A 65 7.43 -8.34 -7.29
CA HIS A 65 6.40 -8.25 -8.34
C HIS A 65 6.94 -7.82 -9.71
N LEU A 66 7.74 -6.75 -9.77
CA LEU A 66 8.31 -6.23 -11.02
C LEU A 66 9.46 -7.08 -11.57
N ALA A 67 10.06 -7.94 -10.75
CA ALA A 67 11.00 -8.95 -11.21
C ALA A 67 10.29 -10.10 -11.95
N GLU A 68 9.10 -10.47 -11.49
CA GLU A 68 8.26 -11.51 -12.13
C GLU A 68 7.42 -10.97 -13.30
N ASN A 69 7.12 -9.67 -13.27
CA ASN A 69 6.34 -8.96 -14.29
C ASN A 69 7.15 -7.80 -14.88
N PRO A 70 8.32 -8.05 -15.50
CA PRO A 70 9.21 -6.98 -15.98
C PRO A 70 8.61 -6.14 -17.10
N MET A 71 7.62 -6.69 -17.82
CA MET A 71 6.90 -6.01 -18.90
C MET A 71 5.68 -5.22 -18.43
N GLU A 72 5.40 -5.18 -17.12
CA GLU A 72 4.29 -4.41 -16.58
C GLU A 72 4.46 -2.92 -16.90
N GLN A 73 3.45 -2.35 -17.55
CA GLN A 73 3.45 -0.94 -17.90
C GLN A 73 2.79 -0.12 -16.78
N GLY A 74 3.42 0.99 -16.41
CA GLY A 74 2.86 1.91 -15.44
C GLY A 74 1.73 2.74 -16.04
N GLN A 75 0.68 3.01 -15.28
CA GLN A 75 -0.44 3.84 -15.73
C GLN A 75 -0.11 5.33 -15.64
N SER A 76 -0.05 6.02 -16.78
CA SER A 76 0.13 7.47 -16.85
C SER A 76 -1.13 8.24 -16.38
N SER A 77 -0.96 9.52 -16.02
CA SER A 77 -2.09 10.43 -15.75
C SER A 77 -3.04 10.51 -16.94
N LYS A 78 -2.51 10.69 -18.16
CA LYS A 78 -3.31 10.76 -19.39
C LYS A 78 -4.17 9.50 -19.57
N ASP A 79 -3.58 8.32 -19.42
CA ASP A 79 -4.31 7.06 -19.63
C ASP A 79 -5.39 6.88 -18.56
N TRP A 80 -5.05 7.16 -17.30
CA TRP A 80 -6.01 7.14 -16.20
C TRP A 80 -7.21 8.07 -16.43
N PHE A 81 -6.98 9.29 -16.94
CA PHE A 81 -8.04 10.23 -17.29
C PHE A 81 -8.90 9.77 -18.47
N ALA A 82 -8.30 9.05 -19.43
CA ALA A 82 -8.98 8.56 -20.62
C ALA A 82 -9.85 7.33 -20.34
N MET A 83 -9.62 6.62 -19.22
CA MET A 83 -10.44 5.46 -18.85
C MET A 83 -11.91 5.83 -18.68
N GLU A 84 -12.79 5.12 -19.38
CA GLU A 84 -14.24 5.29 -19.28
C GLU A 84 -14.73 5.16 -17.82
N THR A 85 -14.17 4.21 -17.08
CA THR A 85 -14.46 4.01 -15.66
C THR A 85 -14.08 5.23 -14.82
N THR A 86 -12.98 5.92 -15.14
CA THR A 86 -12.58 7.16 -14.45
C THR A 86 -13.53 8.29 -14.79
N GLN A 87 -13.90 8.45 -16.07
CA GLN A 87 -14.83 9.50 -16.48
C GLN A 87 -16.21 9.36 -15.82
N LYS A 88 -16.75 8.13 -15.76
CA LYS A 88 -17.98 7.82 -15.03
C LYS A 88 -17.82 8.12 -13.53
N ARG A 89 -16.73 7.66 -12.91
CA ARG A 89 -16.46 7.85 -11.47
C ARG A 89 -16.30 9.32 -11.10
N CYS A 90 -15.61 10.13 -11.89
CA CYS A 90 -15.47 11.57 -11.67
C CYS A 90 -16.82 12.31 -11.75
N GLN A 91 -17.73 11.89 -12.63
CA GLN A 91 -19.10 12.42 -12.67
C GLN A 91 -19.87 12.05 -11.40
N GLU A 92 -19.72 10.81 -10.93
CA GLU A 92 -20.40 10.29 -9.74
C GLU A 92 -19.83 10.79 -8.40
N ILE A 93 -18.54 11.09 -8.30
CA ILE A 93 -17.91 11.59 -7.05
C ILE A 93 -18.52 12.90 -6.59
N SER A 94 -18.98 13.74 -7.50
CA SER A 94 -19.77 14.94 -7.16
C SER A 94 -20.99 14.61 -6.29
N SER A 95 -21.48 13.36 -6.34
CA SER A 95 -22.60 12.81 -5.56
C SER A 95 -22.22 11.74 -4.51
N LYS A 96 -20.99 11.19 -4.52
CA LYS A 96 -20.56 10.04 -3.69
C LYS A 96 -19.21 10.28 -2.97
N GLN A 97 -19.12 11.27 -2.09
CA GLN A 97 -17.86 11.61 -1.39
C GLN A 97 -17.50 10.71 -0.19
N LYS A 98 -17.98 9.47 -0.10
CA LYS A 98 -17.83 8.63 1.10
C LYS A 98 -16.98 7.38 0.88
N VAL A 99 -16.03 7.14 1.79
CA VAL A 99 -15.32 5.87 1.94
C VAL A 99 -15.78 5.22 3.24
N PHE A 100 -16.36 4.03 3.17
CA PHE A 100 -16.78 3.28 4.35
C PHE A 100 -15.73 2.27 4.77
N VAL A 101 -15.42 2.25 6.06
CA VAL A 101 -14.46 1.32 6.65
C VAL A 101 -15.17 0.36 7.60
N TYR A 102 -15.09 -0.93 7.27
CA TYR A 102 -15.47 -2.05 8.12
C TYR A 102 -14.20 -2.59 8.79
N GLY A 103 -14.21 -2.61 10.11
CA GLY A 103 -13.17 -3.31 10.86
C GLY A 103 -13.36 -4.83 10.81
N PRO A 104 -12.40 -5.60 11.36
CA PRO A 104 -12.50 -7.04 11.46
C PRO A 104 -13.85 -7.50 12.01
N PRO A 105 -14.55 -8.41 11.30
CA PRO A 105 -15.78 -8.99 11.80
C PRO A 105 -15.54 -9.68 13.14
N SER A 106 -16.50 -9.56 14.05
CA SER A 106 -16.44 -10.18 15.37
C SER A 106 -16.57 -11.70 15.25
N VAL A 107 -15.71 -12.41 15.96
CA VAL A 107 -15.69 -13.88 16.02
C VAL A 107 -16.34 -14.41 17.30
N LYS A 108 -17.03 -13.56 18.07
CA LYS A 108 -17.61 -13.95 19.37
C LYS A 108 -18.68 -15.04 19.25
N LEU A 109 -19.36 -15.11 18.11
CA LEU A 109 -20.39 -16.12 17.85
C LEU A 109 -19.81 -17.45 17.34
N LEU A 110 -18.54 -17.49 16.98
CA LEU A 110 -17.86 -18.71 16.54
C LEU A 110 -17.49 -19.62 17.72
N PRO A 111 -17.44 -20.95 17.52
CA PRO A 111 -16.76 -21.90 18.41
C PRO A 111 -15.28 -21.58 18.58
N VAL A 112 -14.66 -22.04 19.67
CA VAL A 112 -13.25 -21.75 20.03
C VAL A 112 -12.28 -22.18 18.92
N GLU A 113 -12.54 -23.34 18.31
CA GLU A 113 -11.76 -23.92 17.23
C GLU A 113 -11.75 -22.99 16.02
N MET A 114 -12.90 -22.44 15.65
CA MET A 114 -13.02 -21.50 14.52
C MET A 114 -12.45 -20.12 14.83
N ARG A 115 -12.50 -19.67 16.09
CA ARG A 115 -11.84 -18.41 16.51
C ARG A 115 -10.33 -18.46 16.32
N SER A 116 -9.72 -19.65 16.45
CA SER A 116 -8.28 -19.84 16.29
C SER A 116 -7.80 -19.76 14.83
N TRP A 117 -8.71 -19.64 13.85
CA TRP A 117 -8.35 -19.50 12.43
C TRP A 117 -7.64 -18.17 12.12
N ALA A 118 -7.85 -17.14 12.94
CA ALA A 118 -7.15 -15.86 12.81
C ALA A 118 -5.77 -15.84 13.47
N GLN A 119 -5.32 -16.95 14.06
CA GLN A 119 -4.02 -17.05 14.74
C GLN A 119 -3.02 -17.85 13.88
N PRO A 120 -1.81 -17.31 13.65
CA PRO A 120 -0.74 -18.06 12.98
C PRO A 120 -0.40 -19.37 13.69
N VAL A 121 -0.17 -20.41 12.90
CA VAL A 121 0.44 -21.67 13.34
C VAL A 121 1.92 -21.58 13.00
N LEU A 122 2.77 -21.60 14.03
CA LEU A 122 4.21 -21.48 13.87
C LEU A 122 4.87 -22.86 13.89
N PRO A 123 5.86 -23.14 13.01
CA PRO A 123 6.62 -24.38 13.06
C PRO A 123 7.37 -24.53 14.40
N GLN A 124 7.70 -25.77 14.75
CA GLN A 124 8.47 -26.06 15.96
C GLN A 124 9.82 -25.31 15.91
N GLY A 125 10.20 -24.69 17.03
CA GLY A 125 11.44 -23.91 17.15
C GLY A 125 11.31 -22.43 16.78
N PHE A 126 10.17 -21.98 16.23
CA PHE A 126 9.91 -20.55 16.06
C PHE A 126 9.43 -19.92 17.37
N PRO A 127 9.87 -18.68 17.69
CA PRO A 127 9.43 -18.00 18.90
C PRO A 127 7.92 -17.82 18.86
N GLN A 128 7.24 -18.33 19.89
CA GLN A 128 5.80 -18.17 19.99
C GLN A 128 5.46 -16.69 20.15
N GLY A 129 4.56 -16.21 19.30
CA GLY A 129 3.94 -14.90 19.49
C GLY A 129 3.03 -14.91 20.72
N PRO A 130 2.50 -13.75 21.13
CA PRO A 130 1.49 -13.66 22.18
C PRO A 130 0.25 -14.46 21.80
N GLU A 131 -0.44 -15.03 22.79
CA GLU A 131 -1.72 -15.73 22.59
C GLU A 131 -2.79 -14.85 21.92
N ARG A 132 -2.70 -13.52 22.09
CA ARG A 132 -3.60 -12.56 21.47
C ARG A 132 -2.84 -11.39 20.89
N TRP A 133 -2.86 -11.32 19.56
CA TRP A 133 -2.66 -10.09 18.83
C TRP A 133 -4.00 -9.34 18.80
N THR A 134 -4.15 -8.33 19.65
CA THR A 134 -5.40 -7.59 19.74
C THR A 134 -5.45 -6.49 18.68
N TRP A 135 -6.26 -6.71 17.64
CA TRP A 135 -6.83 -5.59 16.88
C TRP A 135 -7.75 -4.80 17.83
N LEU A 136 -7.17 -3.84 18.56
CA LEU A 136 -7.89 -3.08 19.57
C LEU A 136 -8.87 -2.11 18.90
N LEU A 137 -9.97 -1.78 19.57
CA LEU A 137 -10.88 -0.71 19.16
C LEU A 137 -10.12 0.60 18.86
N LYS A 138 -9.03 0.86 19.59
CA LYS A 138 -8.09 1.98 19.36
C LYS A 138 -7.51 1.95 17.93
N MET A 139 -7.10 0.79 17.41
CA MET A 139 -6.55 0.65 16.06
C MET A 139 -7.60 0.93 14.98
N LYS A 140 -8.86 0.54 15.22
CA LYS A 140 -9.97 0.82 14.29
C LYS A 140 -10.20 2.32 14.08
N ASN A 141 -10.24 3.11 15.16
CA ASN A 141 -10.43 4.56 15.07
C ASN A 141 -9.25 5.25 14.37
N GLN A 142 -8.04 4.72 14.59
CA GLN A 142 -6.81 5.27 14.06
C GLN A 142 -6.65 4.95 12.56
N LEU A 143 -7.19 3.83 12.10
CA LEU A 143 -7.34 3.53 10.66
C LEU A 143 -8.20 4.58 9.95
N VAL A 144 -9.35 4.93 10.51
CA VAL A 144 -10.21 5.98 9.93
C VAL A 144 -9.49 7.32 9.95
N ALA A 145 -8.79 7.66 11.04
CA ALA A 145 -8.02 8.90 11.13
C ALA A 145 -6.89 8.97 10.09
N TYR A 146 -6.14 7.88 9.89
CA TYR A 146 -5.09 7.82 8.87
C TYR A 146 -5.66 7.96 7.46
N LEU A 147 -6.75 7.26 7.15
CA LEU A 147 -7.38 7.35 5.84
C LEU A 147 -7.97 8.74 5.58
N ARG A 148 -8.48 9.45 6.59
CA ARG A 148 -8.87 10.87 6.44
C ARG A 148 -7.68 11.75 6.11
N ALA A 149 -6.53 11.53 6.75
CA ALA A 149 -5.31 12.26 6.44
C ALA A 149 -4.80 11.94 5.02
N PHE A 150 -4.94 10.69 4.58
CA PHE A 150 -4.51 10.25 3.25
C PHE A 150 -5.46 10.73 2.13
N PHE A 151 -6.78 10.69 2.36
CA PHE A 151 -7.82 11.05 1.40
C PHE A 151 -8.58 12.31 1.88
N THR A 152 -7.89 13.44 2.04
CA THR A 152 -8.37 14.64 2.76
C THR A 152 -9.71 15.22 2.31
N THR A 153 -10.10 15.07 1.04
CA THR A 153 -11.38 15.57 0.53
C THR A 153 -12.53 14.57 0.62
N MET A 154 -12.25 13.33 1.04
CA MET A 154 -13.25 12.28 1.19
C MET A 154 -13.78 12.22 2.62
N GLN A 155 -15.08 12.00 2.74
CA GLN A 155 -15.72 11.64 4.00
C GLN A 155 -15.44 10.17 4.31
N VAL A 156 -14.30 9.89 4.93
CA VAL A 156 -14.00 8.56 5.44
C VAL A 156 -14.74 8.34 6.75
N THR A 157 -15.61 7.33 6.79
CA THR A 157 -16.43 7.04 7.96
C THR A 157 -16.42 5.56 8.29
N GLN A 158 -16.35 5.27 9.59
CA GLN A 158 -16.58 3.92 10.06
C GLN A 158 -18.05 3.55 9.88
N TYR A 159 -18.33 2.40 9.29
CA TYR A 159 -19.70 1.91 9.29
C TYR A 159 -20.14 1.53 10.71
N SER A 160 -21.34 1.95 11.11
CA SER A 160 -21.89 1.73 12.45
C SER A 160 -22.27 0.29 12.71
N GLY A 161 -22.72 -0.43 11.68
CA GLY A 161 -23.04 -1.85 11.77
C GLY A 161 -21.80 -2.70 12.05
N THR A 162 -21.92 -3.62 13.00
CA THR A 162 -20.87 -4.61 13.26
C THR A 162 -21.08 -5.83 12.37
N ALA A 163 -20.02 -6.26 11.69
CA ALA A 163 -19.97 -7.55 11.03
C ALA A 163 -19.65 -8.64 12.07
N ASP A 164 -20.28 -9.81 11.97
CA ASP A 164 -19.96 -10.99 12.77
C ASP A 164 -19.77 -12.21 11.87
N PHE A 165 -18.85 -13.09 12.25
CA PHE A 165 -18.82 -14.46 11.75
C PHE A 165 -19.58 -15.38 12.70
N LEU A 166 -20.37 -16.29 12.16
CA LEU A 166 -21.14 -17.30 12.91
C LEU A 166 -21.03 -18.69 12.26
N PRO A 167 -21.17 -19.78 13.04
CA PRO A 167 -21.17 -21.12 12.48
C PRO A 167 -22.45 -21.32 11.64
N ILE A 168 -22.32 -21.91 10.46
CA ILE A 168 -23.47 -22.43 9.71
C ILE A 168 -23.61 -23.90 10.06
N GLN A 169 -24.67 -24.26 10.78
CA GLN A 169 -24.97 -25.67 11.08
C GLN A 169 -25.73 -26.31 9.91
N GLY A 170 -25.27 -27.50 9.51
CA GLY A 170 -26.07 -28.54 8.85
C GLY A 170 -26.92 -28.09 7.66
N ARG A 171 -26.38 -28.22 6.44
CA ARG A 171 -27.25 -28.37 5.26
C ARG A 171 -28.17 -29.58 5.51
N LYS A 172 -29.49 -29.40 5.48
CA LYS A 172 -30.39 -30.53 5.23
C LYS A 172 -29.99 -31.09 3.86
N ARG A 173 -29.57 -32.36 3.83
CA ARG A 173 -29.20 -33.07 2.59
C ARG A 173 -30.28 -32.83 1.54
N VAL A 174 -29.95 -32.12 0.48
CA VAL A 174 -30.70 -32.25 -0.78
C VAL A 174 -29.94 -33.30 -1.57
N HIS A 175 -30.59 -34.43 -1.86
CA HIS A 175 -30.03 -35.62 -2.49
C HIS A 175 -29.41 -35.34 -3.87
N PHE A 176 -28.19 -34.85 -3.93
CA PHE A 176 -27.32 -34.96 -5.10
C PHE A 176 -26.04 -35.65 -4.65
N ALA A 177 -25.83 -36.87 -5.16
CA ALA A 177 -24.83 -37.82 -4.67
C ALA A 177 -23.37 -37.37 -4.92
N ASP A 178 -23.14 -36.36 -5.76
CA ASP A 178 -21.81 -36.09 -6.32
C ASP A 178 -21.21 -34.72 -5.95
N THR A 179 -21.88 -33.89 -5.14
CA THR A 179 -21.32 -32.59 -4.73
C THR A 179 -20.69 -32.67 -3.34
N PRO A 180 -19.35 -32.55 -3.20
CA PRO A 180 -18.72 -32.55 -1.88
C PRO A 180 -19.30 -31.45 -1.00
N PRO A 181 -19.47 -31.69 0.32
CA PRO A 181 -19.94 -30.66 1.23
C PRO A 181 -18.98 -29.48 1.21
N ARG A 182 -19.44 -28.32 0.70
CA ARG A 182 -18.68 -27.08 0.80
C ARG A 182 -18.69 -26.62 2.25
N SER A 183 -17.52 -26.60 2.89
CA SER A 183 -17.35 -26.04 4.24
C SER A 183 -17.45 -24.52 4.17
N VAL A 184 -18.38 -23.95 4.95
CA VAL A 184 -18.70 -22.51 4.94
C VAL A 184 -18.81 -21.98 6.35
N VAL A 185 -18.49 -20.70 6.51
CA VAL A 185 -18.77 -19.91 7.71
C VAL A 185 -19.76 -18.80 7.35
N GLY A 186 -20.69 -18.48 8.24
CA GLY A 186 -21.66 -17.42 8.02
C GLY A 186 -21.04 -16.06 8.29
N PHE A 187 -21.28 -15.11 7.40
CA PHE A 187 -20.96 -13.69 7.56
C PHE A 187 -22.26 -12.90 7.61
N ILE A 188 -22.47 -12.17 8.69
CA ILE A 188 -23.66 -11.32 8.88
C ILE A 188 -23.23 -9.90 9.20
N LEU A 189 -23.98 -8.92 8.71
CA LEU A 189 -23.98 -7.58 9.28
C LEU A 189 -25.19 -7.46 10.19
N ARG A 190 -25.02 -6.99 11.43
CA ARG A 190 -26.12 -6.97 12.43
C ARG A 190 -27.37 -6.21 12.01
N ASP A 191 -27.27 -5.29 11.05
CA ASP A 191 -28.41 -4.53 10.52
C ASP A 191 -29.11 -5.24 9.34
N ASP A 192 -28.58 -6.37 8.88
CA ASP A 192 -29.11 -7.17 7.77
C ASP A 192 -29.72 -8.47 8.29
N ARG A 193 -30.80 -8.93 7.63
CA ARG A 193 -31.45 -10.21 7.92
C ARG A 193 -30.80 -11.38 7.18
N TYR A 194 -29.88 -11.09 6.26
CA TYR A 194 -29.23 -12.10 5.43
C TYR A 194 -27.88 -12.54 5.99
N THR A 195 -27.66 -13.86 6.04
CA THR A 195 -26.35 -14.44 6.33
C THR A 195 -25.73 -14.90 5.02
N PHE A 196 -24.55 -14.36 4.70
CA PHE A 196 -23.77 -14.75 3.54
C PHE A 196 -22.91 -15.97 3.89
N GLU A 197 -22.90 -16.98 3.02
CA GLU A 197 -22.01 -18.13 3.17
C GLU A 197 -20.63 -17.77 2.61
N ILE A 198 -19.59 -17.87 3.44
CA ILE A 198 -18.20 -17.66 3.03
C ILE A 198 -17.50 -19.02 3.03
N ARG A 199 -17.04 -19.46 1.86
CA ARG A 199 -16.25 -20.69 1.74
C ARG A 199 -14.93 -20.54 2.49
N HIS A 200 -14.50 -21.64 3.07
CA HIS A 200 -13.17 -21.72 3.66
C HIS A 200 -12.47 -23.02 3.27
N ARG A 201 -11.14 -22.99 3.26
CA ARG A 201 -10.27 -24.14 3.00
C ARG A 201 -9.14 -24.22 4.01
N ALA A 202 -8.54 -25.39 4.21
CA ALA A 202 -7.29 -25.48 4.94
C ALA A 202 -6.19 -24.72 4.19
N SER A 203 -5.30 -24.03 4.92
CA SER A 203 -4.22 -23.28 4.26
C SER A 203 -3.19 -24.25 3.68
N PRO A 204 -2.79 -24.11 2.40
CA PRO A 204 -1.82 -25.00 1.76
C PRO A 204 -0.44 -25.01 2.43
N ASP A 205 -0.03 -23.89 3.05
CA ASP A 205 1.26 -23.76 3.73
C ASP A 205 1.21 -24.10 5.22
N GLY A 206 0.03 -24.41 5.75
CA GLY A 206 -0.18 -24.75 7.16
C GLY A 206 0.03 -23.60 8.15
N LEU A 207 0.35 -22.39 7.69
CA LEU A 207 0.59 -21.23 8.57
C LEU A 207 -0.72 -20.63 9.09
N SER A 208 -1.81 -20.81 8.35
CA SER A 208 -3.17 -20.63 8.84
C SER A 208 -3.88 -21.96 8.97
N ARG A 209 -4.77 -22.10 9.96
CA ARG A 209 -5.65 -23.27 10.06
C ARG A 209 -6.67 -23.30 8.92
N MET A 210 -7.24 -22.14 8.60
CA MET A 210 -8.22 -21.98 7.53
C MET A 210 -8.04 -20.62 6.83
N GLN A 211 -8.33 -20.61 5.53
CA GLN A 211 -8.39 -19.42 4.70
C GLN A 211 -9.84 -19.16 4.30
N LEU A 212 -10.24 -17.90 4.25
CA LEU A 212 -11.56 -17.48 3.77
C LEU A 212 -11.50 -17.09 2.30
N ASN A 213 -12.53 -17.44 1.54
CA ASN A 213 -12.63 -17.05 0.14
C ASN A 213 -12.93 -15.55 0.03
N VAL A 214 -12.05 -14.83 -0.68
CA VAL A 214 -12.16 -13.37 -0.80
C VAL A 214 -13.30 -12.94 -1.72
N SER A 215 -13.63 -13.76 -2.74
CA SER A 215 -14.71 -13.51 -3.68
C SER A 215 -16.09 -13.62 -3.03
N ASP A 216 -16.29 -14.55 -2.09
CA ASP A 216 -17.53 -14.66 -1.32
C ASP A 216 -17.73 -13.44 -0.40
N LEU A 217 -16.64 -12.94 0.22
CA LEU A 217 -16.67 -11.71 1.03
C LEU A 217 -17.01 -10.48 0.17
N ARG A 218 -16.46 -10.39 -1.05
CA ARG A 218 -16.83 -9.35 -2.03
C ARG A 218 -18.33 -9.43 -2.34
N THR A 219 -18.88 -10.61 -2.63
CA THR A 219 -20.31 -10.78 -2.91
C THR A 219 -21.17 -10.26 -1.76
N ALA A 220 -20.79 -10.53 -0.52
CA ALA A 220 -21.46 -9.95 0.64
C ALA A 220 -21.39 -8.42 0.62
N LEU A 221 -20.18 -7.85 0.47
CA LEU A 221 -19.98 -6.40 0.48
C LEU A 221 -20.69 -5.65 -0.65
N VAL A 222 -20.77 -6.23 -1.86
CA VAL A 222 -21.56 -5.67 -2.98
C VAL A 222 -23.02 -5.57 -2.59
N ARG A 223 -23.57 -6.60 -1.95
CA ARG A 223 -24.98 -6.63 -1.51
C ARG A 223 -25.26 -5.63 -0.39
N ILE A 224 -24.26 -5.40 0.45
CA ILE A 224 -24.27 -4.52 1.62
C ILE A 224 -24.19 -3.03 1.25
N LYS A 225 -23.77 -2.67 0.03
CA LYS A 225 -23.47 -1.27 -0.34
C LYS A 225 -24.72 -0.36 -0.30
N VAL A 226 -25.04 0.20 0.88
CA VAL A 226 -26.01 1.29 1.15
C VAL A 226 -25.24 2.47 1.77
N PRO A 227 -25.66 3.76 1.76
CA PRO A 227 -26.11 4.72 0.71
C PRO A 227 -24.97 5.12 -0.28
N PRO A 228 -25.01 6.22 -1.10
CA PRO A 228 -23.95 6.55 -2.06
C PRO A 228 -22.54 6.58 -1.44
N ALA A 229 -21.76 5.54 -1.77
CA ALA A 229 -20.37 5.37 -1.39
C ALA A 229 -19.51 5.26 -2.64
N HIS A 230 -18.35 5.92 -2.61
CA HIS A 230 -17.30 5.70 -3.60
C HIS A 230 -16.70 4.31 -3.37
N SER A 231 -16.14 4.10 -2.17
CA SER A 231 -15.45 2.86 -1.82
C SER A 231 -15.89 2.27 -0.48
N VAL A 232 -15.79 0.94 -0.38
CA VAL A 232 -15.97 0.17 0.85
C VAL A 232 -14.71 -0.64 1.10
N VAL A 233 -14.17 -0.55 2.31
CA VAL A 233 -13.03 -1.33 2.77
C VAL A 233 -13.47 -2.28 3.86
N LEU A 234 -13.12 -3.56 3.74
CA LEU A 234 -13.22 -4.54 4.81
C LEU A 234 -11.83 -4.98 5.24
N VAL A 235 -11.48 -4.71 6.50
CA VAL A 235 -10.32 -5.34 7.15
C VAL A 235 -10.78 -6.64 7.78
N VAL A 236 -10.06 -7.74 7.60
CA VAL A 236 -10.34 -9.06 8.20
C VAL A 236 -9.10 -9.61 8.90
N ASN A 237 -9.30 -10.41 9.95
CA ASN A 237 -8.18 -11.04 10.69
C ASN A 237 -7.80 -12.44 10.18
N HIS A 238 -8.58 -13.02 9.27
CA HIS A 238 -8.36 -14.35 8.75
C HIS A 238 -7.49 -14.29 7.50
N ASP A 239 -6.71 -15.35 7.27
CA ASP A 239 -5.99 -15.54 6.01
C ASP A 239 -6.98 -15.68 4.85
N LEU A 240 -6.57 -15.28 3.64
CA LEU A 240 -7.45 -15.22 2.48
C LEU A 240 -6.92 -16.07 1.33
N TYR A 241 -7.84 -16.49 0.46
CA TYR A 241 -7.54 -17.10 -0.82
C TYR A 241 -8.53 -16.67 -1.91
N ASP A 242 -8.11 -16.79 -3.17
CA ASP A 242 -8.97 -16.67 -4.35
C ASP A 242 -9.00 -18.03 -5.08
N GLU A 243 -10.02 -18.25 -5.92
CA GLU A 243 -10.18 -19.52 -6.66
C GLU A 243 -9.04 -19.74 -7.67
N ASP A 244 -8.50 -18.66 -8.22
CA ASP A 244 -7.55 -18.67 -9.34
C ASP A 244 -6.10 -18.38 -8.93
N GLU A 245 -5.82 -18.09 -7.65
CA GLU A 245 -4.53 -17.54 -7.22
C GLU A 245 -3.93 -18.21 -5.98
N GLY A 246 -2.69 -18.70 -6.15
CA GLY A 246 -1.68 -18.86 -5.10
C GLY A 246 -2.04 -19.71 -3.87
N ALA A 247 -1.10 -19.78 -2.94
CA ALA A 247 -1.33 -20.41 -1.64
C ALA A 247 -2.24 -19.53 -0.75
N TYR A 248 -2.10 -18.21 -0.84
CA TYR A 248 -2.82 -17.22 -0.05
C TYR A 248 -2.78 -15.85 -0.75
N LEU A 249 -3.57 -14.90 -0.25
CA LEU A 249 -3.46 -13.47 -0.57
C LEU A 249 -3.60 -12.61 0.68
N THR A 250 -2.97 -11.44 0.67
CA THR A 250 -2.99 -10.48 1.79
C THR A 250 -4.07 -9.42 1.64
N ASP A 251 -4.50 -9.18 0.41
CA ASP A 251 -5.44 -8.15 0.04
C ASP A 251 -6.01 -8.43 -1.36
N ARG A 252 -7.16 -7.83 -1.66
CA ARG A 252 -7.78 -7.85 -2.97
C ARG A 252 -8.68 -6.62 -3.14
N PHE A 253 -8.73 -6.08 -4.34
CA PHE A 253 -9.61 -4.98 -4.70
C PHE A 253 -10.41 -5.27 -5.97
N TRP A 254 -11.54 -4.58 -6.08
CA TRP A 254 -12.39 -4.56 -7.28
C TRP A 254 -12.79 -3.11 -7.56
N ALA A 255 -12.02 -2.45 -8.43
CA ALA A 255 -12.22 -1.03 -8.74
C ALA A 255 -13.62 -0.73 -9.32
N ALA A 256 -14.18 -1.64 -10.11
CA ALA A 256 -15.53 -1.52 -10.66
C ALA A 256 -16.62 -1.49 -9.57
N ASP A 257 -16.43 -2.25 -8.49
CA ASP A 257 -17.37 -2.29 -7.36
C ASP A 257 -17.02 -1.25 -6.28
N GLY A 258 -15.83 -0.65 -6.35
CA GLY A 258 -15.27 0.17 -5.28
C GLY A 258 -15.12 -0.61 -3.98
N ILE A 259 -14.62 -1.85 -4.04
CA ILE A 259 -14.44 -2.71 -2.86
C ILE A 259 -12.97 -3.05 -2.70
N ALA A 260 -12.47 -2.94 -1.48
CA ALA A 260 -11.16 -3.40 -1.05
C ALA A 260 -11.31 -4.31 0.18
N ILE A 261 -10.59 -5.44 0.20
CA ILE A 261 -10.54 -6.36 1.33
C ILE A 261 -9.08 -6.56 1.70
N VAL A 262 -8.74 -6.35 2.97
CA VAL A 262 -7.36 -6.49 3.47
C VAL A 262 -7.34 -7.45 4.65
N SER A 263 -6.52 -8.49 4.55
CA SER A 263 -6.22 -9.39 5.66
C SER A 263 -5.09 -8.85 6.52
N THR A 264 -5.26 -8.88 7.84
CA THR A 264 -4.18 -8.58 8.79
C THR A 264 -3.27 -9.80 9.02
N PHE A 265 -3.70 -11.00 8.64
CA PHE A 265 -3.11 -12.28 9.07
C PHE A 265 -1.61 -12.39 8.72
N ARG A 266 -1.28 -12.22 7.44
CA ARG A 266 0.10 -12.39 6.93
C ARG A 266 1.02 -11.22 7.28
N TYR A 267 0.48 -10.10 7.76
CA TYR A 267 1.27 -8.99 8.27
C TYR A 267 1.70 -9.16 9.74
N ASN A 268 1.22 -10.22 10.40
CA ASN A 268 1.54 -10.51 11.79
C ASN A 268 3.06 -10.64 12.00
N PRO A 269 3.68 -9.87 12.91
CA PRO A 269 5.11 -9.91 13.14
C PRO A 269 5.68 -11.29 13.53
N SER A 270 4.86 -12.22 14.06
CA SER A 270 5.32 -13.58 14.32
C SER A 270 5.63 -14.38 13.05
N LEU A 271 5.12 -13.95 11.90
CA LEU A 271 5.39 -14.54 10.58
C LEU A 271 6.59 -13.91 9.88
N ASP A 272 7.23 -12.88 10.44
CA ASP A 272 8.29 -12.13 9.75
C ASP A 272 9.46 -13.01 9.31
N GLY A 273 9.92 -13.91 10.18
CA GLY A 273 11.01 -14.83 9.85
C GLY A 273 10.67 -15.77 8.70
N LEU A 274 9.43 -16.28 8.66
CA LEU A 274 8.94 -17.17 7.60
C LEU A 274 8.68 -16.41 6.29
N ALA A 275 8.26 -15.15 6.39
CA ALA A 275 8.00 -14.29 5.24
C ALA A 275 9.27 -13.62 4.68
N GLY A 276 10.46 -13.85 5.28
CA GLY A 276 11.72 -13.21 4.87
C GLY A 276 11.75 -11.70 5.12
N VAL A 277 10.95 -11.21 6.07
CA VAL A 277 10.86 -9.79 6.43
C VAL A 277 12.08 -9.40 7.25
N ASP A 278 12.95 -8.58 6.65
CA ASP A 278 14.01 -7.89 7.37
C ASP A 278 13.48 -6.57 7.92
N ARG A 279 13.33 -6.47 9.25
CA ARG A 279 12.81 -5.27 9.92
C ARG A 279 13.78 -4.09 9.85
N LEU A 280 15.08 -4.37 9.75
CA LEU A 280 16.12 -3.33 9.69
C LEU A 280 16.11 -2.62 8.33
N HIS A 281 15.86 -3.37 7.26
CA HIS A 281 15.89 -2.87 5.89
C HIS A 281 14.48 -2.72 5.28
N ARG A 282 13.54 -2.23 6.08
CA ARG A 282 12.24 -1.73 5.60
C ARG A 282 12.39 -0.30 5.09
N TRP A 283 11.42 0.20 4.34
CA TRP A 283 11.39 1.63 4.01
C TRP A 283 11.51 2.47 5.30
N PRO A 284 12.39 3.48 5.36
CA PRO A 284 13.15 4.08 4.24
C PRO A 284 14.49 3.42 3.90
N SER A 285 14.97 2.50 4.72
CA SER A 285 16.27 1.81 4.56
C SER A 285 16.25 0.62 3.58
N SER A 286 15.13 0.37 2.88
CA SER A 286 15.01 -0.73 1.92
C SER A 286 16.00 -0.66 0.77
N HIS A 287 16.46 0.55 0.44
CA HIS A 287 17.47 0.77 -0.60
C HIS A 287 18.91 0.72 -0.08
N CYS A 288 19.14 0.30 1.16
CA CYS A 288 20.48 0.16 1.73
C CYS A 288 21.35 -0.71 0.83
N LYS A 289 22.52 -0.20 0.42
CA LYS A 289 23.41 -0.89 -0.51
C LYS A 289 23.79 -2.30 -0.03
N THR A 290 24.21 -2.44 1.22
CA THR A 290 24.62 -3.73 1.81
C THR A 290 23.49 -4.76 1.74
N TYR A 291 22.27 -4.34 2.06
CA TYR A 291 21.08 -5.19 2.00
C TYR A 291 20.75 -5.61 0.57
N VAL A 292 20.70 -4.63 -0.34
CA VAL A 292 20.37 -4.86 -1.75
C VAL A 292 21.39 -5.78 -2.40
N ASP A 293 22.67 -5.55 -2.20
CA ASP A 293 23.75 -6.37 -2.75
C ASP A 293 23.65 -7.81 -2.24
N ALA A 294 23.45 -8.00 -0.93
CA ALA A 294 23.29 -9.34 -0.35
C ALA A 294 22.08 -10.07 -0.95
N ARG A 295 20.97 -9.37 -1.18
CA ARG A 295 19.77 -9.96 -1.82
C ARG A 295 19.96 -10.25 -3.30
N CYS A 296 20.80 -9.50 -4.00
CA CYS A 296 21.12 -9.78 -5.40
C CYS A 296 22.10 -10.97 -5.54
N GLN A 297 23.06 -11.12 -4.63
CA GLN A 297 24.08 -12.18 -4.66
C GLN A 297 23.50 -13.60 -4.51
N VAL A 298 22.40 -13.78 -3.77
CA VAL A 298 21.74 -15.10 -3.58
C VAL A 298 21.31 -15.74 -4.91
N LEU A 299 21.21 -14.98 -6.01
CA LEU A 299 20.94 -15.53 -7.35
C LEU A 299 22.20 -15.94 -8.13
N ASP A 300 23.35 -15.33 -7.85
CA ASP A 300 24.60 -15.56 -8.62
C ASP A 300 25.19 -16.96 -8.38
N GLU A 301 24.79 -17.64 -7.30
CA GLU A 301 25.20 -19.03 -7.03
C GLU A 301 24.48 -20.07 -7.92
N ASN A 302 23.43 -19.67 -8.66
CA ASN A 302 22.57 -20.57 -9.44
C ASN A 302 22.63 -20.40 -10.97
N LYS A 303 23.50 -19.52 -11.52
CA LYS A 303 23.64 -19.34 -12.99
C LYS A 303 25.11 -19.21 -13.42
N ASP A 304 25.46 -19.89 -14.51
CA ASP A 304 26.77 -19.80 -15.16
C ASP A 304 27.12 -18.35 -15.54
N SER A 305 28.30 -17.92 -15.09
CA SER A 305 28.85 -16.57 -15.04
C SER A 305 29.13 -15.89 -16.41
N ALA A 306 28.48 -16.27 -17.52
CA ALA A 306 28.98 -15.93 -18.86
C ALA A 306 28.47 -14.60 -19.46
N THR A 307 27.44 -13.93 -18.92
CA THR A 307 26.92 -12.67 -19.49
C THR A 307 26.73 -11.61 -18.42
N ARG A 308 27.84 -11.07 -17.91
CA ARG A 308 27.83 -9.87 -17.05
C ARG A 308 27.94 -8.63 -17.92
N ASN A 309 26.82 -7.97 -18.18
CA ASN A 309 26.85 -6.59 -18.65
C ASN A 309 27.27 -5.71 -17.46
N HIS A 310 28.57 -5.39 -17.39
CA HIS A 310 29.10 -4.39 -16.47
C HIS A 310 28.60 -3.01 -16.90
N LEU A 311 27.41 -2.62 -16.45
CA LEU A 311 26.94 -1.24 -16.56
C LEU A 311 27.61 -0.38 -15.48
N ALA A 312 28.20 0.73 -15.90
CA ALA A 312 28.76 1.75 -15.02
C ALA A 312 27.62 2.51 -14.33
N PHE A 313 27.13 1.99 -13.20
CA PHE A 313 26.00 2.56 -12.49
C PHE A 313 26.44 3.62 -11.46
N LYS A 314 26.06 4.88 -11.68
CA LYS A 314 25.94 5.90 -10.61
C LYS A 314 24.62 5.71 -9.83
N ALA A 315 24.18 4.47 -9.57
CA ALA A 315 22.87 4.18 -8.97
C ALA A 315 22.83 4.26 -7.44
N PHE A 316 23.96 4.41 -6.77
CA PHE A 316 24.03 4.45 -5.32
C PHE A 316 25.03 5.48 -4.84
N GLY A 317 24.80 5.97 -3.63
CA GLY A 317 25.67 6.95 -3.00
C GLY A 317 25.20 7.29 -1.60
N LYS A 318 25.95 8.16 -0.92
CA LYS A 318 25.49 8.78 0.32
C LYS A 318 24.44 9.84 -0.04
N PRO A 319 23.19 9.73 0.41
CA PRO A 319 22.18 10.75 0.14
C PRO A 319 22.62 12.10 0.74
N PRO A 320 22.32 13.24 0.09
CA PRO A 320 22.57 14.56 0.68
C PRO A 320 21.96 14.64 2.07
N GLY A 321 22.69 15.23 3.02
CA GLY A 321 22.32 15.19 4.44
C GLY A 321 20.94 15.77 4.74
N ASP A 322 20.54 16.78 3.96
CA ASP A 322 19.27 17.50 4.02
C ASP A 322 18.19 16.94 3.08
N SER A 323 18.47 15.92 2.27
CA SER A 323 17.46 15.30 1.39
C SER A 323 16.35 14.61 2.18
N ALA A 324 15.16 14.49 1.56
CA ALA A 324 14.00 13.87 2.20
C ALA A 324 14.27 12.41 2.61
N LEU A 325 14.99 11.64 1.78
CA LEU A 325 15.37 10.26 2.10
C LEU A 325 16.40 10.20 3.25
N SER A 326 17.40 11.09 3.28
CA SER A 326 18.39 11.12 4.37
C SER A 326 17.71 11.41 5.72
N LEU A 327 16.84 12.42 5.77
CA LEU A 327 16.08 12.76 6.98
C LEU A 327 15.15 11.62 7.42
N ALA A 328 14.52 10.93 6.48
CA ALA A 328 13.70 9.75 6.76
C ALA A 328 14.53 8.62 7.40
N ILE A 329 15.71 8.29 6.84
CA ILE A 329 16.61 7.27 7.38
C ILE A 329 17.08 7.64 8.78
N GLN A 330 17.48 8.90 8.99
CA GLN A 330 17.89 9.40 10.31
C GLN A 330 16.78 9.24 11.35
N ALA A 331 15.55 9.65 11.01
CA ALA A 331 14.39 9.54 11.91
C ALA A 331 14.04 8.07 12.22
N ALA A 332 14.07 7.17 11.24
CA ALA A 332 13.87 5.73 11.48
C ALA A 332 14.94 5.14 12.40
N ASN A 333 16.22 5.50 12.20
CA ASN A 333 17.31 5.03 13.04
C ASN A 333 17.15 5.53 14.49
N GLN A 334 16.72 6.78 14.69
CA GLN A 334 16.46 7.36 16.00
C GLN A 334 15.28 6.70 16.73
N ALA A 335 14.22 6.31 16.00
CA ALA A 335 13.09 5.58 16.56
C ALA A 335 13.47 4.16 17.06
N GLY A 336 14.54 3.58 16.51
CA GLY A 336 15.05 2.27 16.92
C GLY A 336 14.22 1.09 16.40
N GLN A 337 14.70 -0.14 16.60
CA GLN A 337 13.97 -1.32 16.11
C GLN A 337 12.87 -1.75 17.09
N PRO A 338 11.68 -2.16 16.58
CA PRO A 338 10.61 -2.71 17.42
C PRO A 338 11.10 -3.93 18.19
N SER A 339 11.12 -3.83 19.51
CA SER A 339 11.65 -4.89 20.40
C SER A 339 10.63 -5.34 21.43
N SER A 340 9.74 -4.45 21.89
CA SER A 340 8.67 -4.80 22.80
C SER A 340 7.44 -5.34 22.06
N MET A 341 6.57 -6.04 22.79
CA MET A 341 5.31 -6.52 22.26
C MET A 341 4.37 -5.40 21.79
N GLU A 342 4.40 -4.26 22.47
CA GLU A 342 3.66 -3.08 22.06
C GLU A 342 4.20 -2.52 20.74
N ASP A 343 5.53 -2.44 20.59
CA ASP A 343 6.16 -1.97 19.35
C ASP A 343 5.82 -2.88 18.16
N LEU A 344 5.82 -4.20 18.37
CA LEU A 344 5.44 -5.15 17.33
C LEU A 344 3.96 -5.03 16.94
N SER A 345 3.07 -4.81 17.91
CA SER A 345 1.64 -4.58 17.66
C SER A 345 1.42 -3.28 16.87
N ASN A 346 2.19 -2.25 17.19
CA ASN A 346 2.19 -0.96 16.52
C ASN A 346 2.75 -1.06 15.08
N LEU A 347 3.82 -1.85 14.88
CA LEU A 347 4.36 -2.17 13.55
C LEU A 347 3.34 -2.93 12.71
N TRP A 348 2.65 -3.91 13.30
CA TRP A 348 1.60 -4.67 12.62
C TRP A 348 0.49 -3.75 12.13
N PHE A 349 0.05 -2.83 13.01
CA PHE A 349 -0.95 -1.82 12.67
C PHE A 349 -0.49 -0.92 11.51
N ALA A 350 0.75 -0.42 11.54
CA ALA A 350 1.29 0.41 10.45
C ALA A 350 1.28 -0.30 9.09
N ARG A 351 1.65 -1.60 9.05
CA ARG A 351 1.60 -2.42 7.83
C ARG A 351 0.19 -2.50 7.25
N VAL A 352 -0.81 -2.69 8.12
CA VAL A 352 -2.22 -2.74 7.71
C VAL A 352 -2.68 -1.38 7.21
N LEU A 353 -2.32 -0.27 7.87
CA LEU A 353 -2.68 1.08 7.42
C LEU A 353 -2.19 1.37 5.99
N VAL A 354 -0.91 1.11 5.75
CA VAL A 354 -0.28 1.34 4.43
C VAL A 354 -0.95 0.47 3.36
N THR A 355 -1.20 -0.80 3.68
CA THR A 355 -1.88 -1.73 2.75
C THR A 355 -3.30 -1.27 2.45
N VAL A 356 -4.09 -0.91 3.47
CA VAL A 356 -5.45 -0.39 3.26
C VAL A 356 -5.46 0.88 2.41
N SER A 357 -4.52 1.81 2.63
CA SER A 357 -4.40 3.00 1.79
C SER A 357 -4.11 2.67 0.32
N ARG A 358 -3.26 1.66 0.05
CA ARG A 358 -3.01 1.17 -1.31
C ARG A 358 -4.28 0.62 -1.95
N GLU A 359 -4.98 -0.27 -1.27
CA GLU A 359 -6.19 -0.91 -1.82
C GLU A 359 -7.32 0.09 -2.04
N VAL A 360 -7.46 1.09 -1.16
CA VAL A 360 -8.39 2.20 -1.39
C VAL A 360 -7.97 2.99 -2.62
N ALA A 361 -6.69 3.31 -2.79
CA ALA A 361 -6.20 4.01 -3.98
C ALA A 361 -6.47 3.23 -5.28
N HIS A 362 -6.42 1.89 -5.25
CA HIS A 362 -6.88 1.06 -6.36
C HIS A 362 -8.39 1.26 -6.67
N CYS A 363 -9.24 1.47 -5.67
CA CYS A 363 -10.64 1.84 -5.90
C CYS A 363 -10.82 3.24 -6.53
N PHE A 364 -9.83 4.14 -6.42
CA PHE A 364 -9.74 5.38 -7.21
C PHE A 364 -9.18 5.13 -8.63
N GLY A 365 -9.09 3.87 -9.07
CA GLY A 365 -8.64 3.49 -10.40
C GLY A 365 -7.14 3.62 -10.63
N LEU A 366 -6.34 3.88 -9.58
CA LEU A 366 -4.88 3.86 -9.71
C LEU A 366 -4.43 2.42 -9.91
N GLN A 367 -3.68 2.16 -10.97
CA GLN A 367 -3.03 0.88 -11.20
C GLN A 367 -1.62 0.86 -10.59
N ASN A 368 -0.95 -0.29 -10.68
CA ASN A 368 0.42 -0.44 -10.25
C ASN A 368 1.35 0.60 -10.91
N CYS A 369 2.33 1.06 -10.15
CA CYS A 369 3.29 2.08 -10.54
C CYS A 369 4.66 1.45 -10.79
N THR A 370 5.24 1.78 -11.94
CA THR A 370 6.59 1.34 -12.34
C THR A 370 7.58 2.50 -12.49
N TYR A 371 7.13 3.74 -12.25
CA TYR A 371 7.93 4.95 -12.51
C TYR A 371 8.90 5.30 -11.36
N TYR A 372 8.50 5.05 -10.12
CA TYR A 372 9.20 5.41 -8.88
C TYR A 372 8.90 4.38 -7.80
N ALA A 373 9.74 4.31 -6.76
CA ALA A 373 9.32 3.77 -5.48
C ALA A 373 8.03 4.50 -5.06
N CYS A 374 6.95 3.78 -4.88
CA CYS A 374 5.61 4.36 -4.70
C CYS A 374 4.75 3.38 -3.91
N LEU A 375 3.81 3.89 -3.11
CA LEU A 375 2.78 3.08 -2.45
C LEU A 375 2.03 2.17 -3.43
N MET A 376 1.82 2.65 -4.66
CA MET A 376 1.16 1.92 -5.73
C MET A 376 2.08 0.97 -6.50
N GLN A 377 3.32 0.73 -6.07
CA GLN A 377 4.13 -0.32 -6.71
C GLN A 377 3.45 -1.68 -6.50
N GLY A 378 3.50 -2.55 -7.52
CA GLY A 378 3.05 -3.94 -7.35
C GLY A 378 3.87 -4.63 -6.24
N VAL A 379 3.18 -5.44 -5.43
CA VAL A 379 3.75 -6.07 -4.22
C VAL A 379 3.46 -7.56 -4.21
N ARG A 380 4.48 -8.36 -3.94
CA ARG A 380 4.39 -9.79 -3.71
C ARG A 380 4.69 -10.10 -2.25
N GLY A 381 3.63 -10.14 -1.45
CA GLY A 381 3.66 -10.57 -0.06
C GLY A 381 4.29 -9.59 0.95
N PRO A 382 4.30 -9.96 2.24
CA PRO A 382 4.63 -9.04 3.35
C PRO A 382 6.05 -8.48 3.35
N ARG A 383 7.03 -9.21 2.79
CA ARG A 383 8.41 -8.74 2.62
C ARG A 383 8.46 -7.52 1.73
N GLN A 384 8.01 -7.63 0.49
CA GLN A 384 8.05 -6.50 -0.42
C GLN A 384 7.13 -5.36 0.06
N ALA A 385 6.00 -5.70 0.70
CA ALA A 385 4.99 -4.74 1.14
C ALA A 385 5.50 -3.60 2.06
N GLY A 386 6.57 -3.80 2.82
CA GLY A 386 7.17 -2.71 3.60
C GLY A 386 8.60 -2.38 3.22
N GLU A 387 9.05 -2.83 2.06
CA GLU A 387 10.19 -2.23 1.37
C GLU A 387 9.75 -1.02 0.53
N ILE A 388 8.46 -0.92 0.17
CA ILE A 388 7.91 0.22 -0.56
C ILE A 388 7.57 1.40 0.38
N PRO A 389 7.59 2.64 -0.13
CA PRO A 389 7.24 3.83 0.66
C PRO A 389 5.73 3.92 0.97
N PRO A 390 5.36 4.62 2.05
CA PRO A 390 3.96 4.95 2.37
C PRO A 390 3.40 6.16 1.59
N TYR A 391 4.19 6.78 0.69
CA TYR A 391 3.77 7.93 -0.11
C TYR A 391 3.36 7.56 -1.54
N LEU A 392 2.60 8.43 -2.19
CA LEU A 392 2.38 8.38 -3.64
C LEU A 392 3.48 9.19 -4.36
N CYS A 393 4.03 8.63 -5.43
CA CYS A 393 4.95 9.35 -6.30
C CYS A 393 4.22 10.43 -7.13
N PRO A 394 4.96 11.30 -7.84
CA PRO A 394 4.36 12.41 -8.58
C PRO A 394 3.33 12.03 -9.65
N VAL A 395 3.48 10.86 -10.28
CA VAL A 395 2.49 10.35 -11.23
C VAL A 395 1.21 9.92 -10.50
N CYS A 396 1.34 9.21 -9.38
CA CYS A 396 0.20 8.64 -8.68
C CYS A 396 -0.58 9.67 -7.88
N TYR A 397 0.09 10.62 -7.21
CA TYR A 397 -0.65 11.68 -6.51
C TYR A 397 -1.39 12.55 -7.53
N SER A 398 -0.83 12.85 -8.71
CA SER A 398 -1.52 13.73 -9.68
C SER A 398 -2.83 13.11 -10.21
N LYS A 399 -2.85 11.78 -10.39
CA LYS A 399 -4.08 11.01 -10.67
C LYS A 399 -5.08 11.17 -9.53
N LEU A 400 -4.66 10.90 -8.30
CA LEU A 400 -5.53 10.98 -7.13
C LEU A 400 -6.06 12.40 -6.89
N ALA A 401 -5.20 13.41 -6.94
CA ALA A 401 -5.56 14.83 -6.76
C ALA A 401 -6.59 15.29 -7.79
N SER A 402 -6.45 14.81 -9.03
CA SER A 402 -7.38 15.11 -10.10
C SER A 402 -8.79 14.59 -9.83
N GLU A 403 -8.90 13.40 -9.25
CA GLU A 403 -10.18 12.83 -8.80
C GLU A 403 -10.74 13.59 -7.59
N LEU A 404 -9.89 13.81 -6.58
CA LEU A 404 -10.27 14.33 -5.28
C LEU A 404 -10.66 15.81 -5.25
N VAL A 405 -10.15 16.59 -6.20
CA VAL A 405 -10.37 18.04 -6.26
C VAL A 405 -11.27 18.42 -7.45
N LEU A 406 -11.77 17.43 -8.20
CA LEU A 406 -12.71 17.58 -9.33
C LEU A 406 -12.27 18.67 -10.33
N ILE A 407 -10.99 18.65 -10.68
CA ILE A 407 -10.37 19.73 -11.46
C ILE A 407 -10.63 19.51 -12.96
N GLN A 408 -11.07 20.55 -13.68
CA GLN A 408 -10.80 20.61 -15.12
C GLN A 408 -9.26 20.72 -15.28
N PRO A 409 -8.57 19.69 -15.78
CA PRO A 409 -7.16 19.39 -15.53
C PRO A 409 -6.14 20.45 -15.99
N MET A 410 -6.60 21.58 -16.54
CA MET A 410 -5.79 22.52 -17.30
C MET A 410 -6.07 24.00 -17.02
N SER A 411 -6.96 24.32 -16.06
CA SER A 411 -7.12 25.73 -15.65
C SER A 411 -6.03 26.11 -14.65
N LYS A 412 -5.55 27.36 -14.69
CA LYS A 412 -4.62 27.90 -13.67
C LYS A 412 -5.14 27.64 -12.25
N ARG A 413 -6.44 27.88 -12.06
CA ARG A 413 -7.18 27.58 -10.82
C ARG A 413 -7.15 26.11 -10.43
N GLY A 414 -7.16 25.20 -11.40
CA GLY A 414 -7.02 23.77 -11.19
C GLY A 414 -5.67 23.39 -10.64
N ILE A 415 -4.59 23.92 -11.24
CA ILE A 415 -3.21 23.68 -10.79
C ILE A 415 -3.02 24.21 -9.36
N GLU A 416 -3.49 25.42 -9.06
CA GLU A 416 -3.42 26.01 -7.72
C GLU A 416 -4.14 25.15 -6.67
N ARG A 417 -5.31 24.59 -7.03
CA ARG A 417 -6.06 23.69 -6.16
C ARG A 417 -5.34 22.35 -5.92
N GLU A 418 -4.71 21.77 -6.94
CA GLU A 418 -3.90 20.55 -6.81
C GLU A 418 -2.69 20.80 -5.89
N LYS A 419 -2.01 21.94 -6.07
CA LYS A 419 -0.90 22.35 -5.20
C LYS A 419 -1.33 22.50 -3.74
N ALA A 420 -2.45 23.18 -3.50
CA ALA A 420 -3.01 23.39 -2.17
C ALA A 420 -3.41 22.07 -1.52
N TRP A 421 -4.13 21.21 -2.27
CA TRP A 421 -4.53 19.89 -1.80
C TRP A 421 -3.34 19.03 -1.41
N LEU A 422 -2.27 19.01 -2.21
CA LEU A 422 -1.07 18.22 -1.89
C LEU A 422 -0.36 18.74 -0.63
N GLY A 423 -0.34 20.06 -0.42
CA GLY A 423 0.17 20.67 0.82
C GLY A 423 -0.63 20.26 2.05
N GLU A 424 -1.96 20.29 1.97
CA GLU A 424 -2.86 19.82 3.03
C GLU A 424 -2.70 18.32 3.30
N HIS A 425 -2.67 17.50 2.24
CA HIS A 425 -2.43 16.06 2.31
C HIS A 425 -1.12 15.74 3.05
N TYR A 426 -0.03 16.42 2.72
CA TYR A 426 1.25 16.22 3.43
C TYR A 426 1.19 16.69 4.88
N ALA A 427 0.53 17.83 5.16
CA ALA A 427 0.40 18.35 6.52
C ALA A 427 -0.41 17.41 7.43
N GLU A 428 -1.55 16.91 6.94
CA GLU A 428 -2.41 15.97 7.68
C GLU A 428 -1.71 14.63 7.94
N LEU A 429 -1.04 14.07 6.93
CA LEU A 429 -0.26 12.85 7.12
C LEU A 429 0.90 13.05 8.09
N LYS A 430 1.60 14.18 8.03
CA LYS A 430 2.69 14.51 8.96
C LYS A 430 2.15 14.60 10.39
N ALA A 431 1.01 15.27 10.58
CA ALA A 431 0.36 15.38 11.88
C ALA A 431 -0.07 14.02 12.46
N PHE A 432 -0.55 13.11 11.62
CA PHE A 432 -0.82 11.73 12.05
C PHE A 432 0.47 11.00 12.41
N CYS A 433 1.47 10.99 11.52
CA CYS A 433 2.70 10.24 11.69
C CYS A 433 3.49 10.71 12.92
N ASN A 434 3.48 12.01 13.24
CA ASN A 434 4.10 12.56 14.44
C ASN A 434 3.54 11.93 15.73
N LYS A 435 2.24 11.62 15.79
CA LYS A 435 1.62 10.95 16.96
C LYS A 435 2.08 9.49 17.11
N TRP A 436 2.60 8.91 16.04
CA TRP A 436 3.02 7.51 15.93
C TRP A 436 4.50 7.35 15.60
N ASN A 437 5.31 8.39 15.83
CA ASN A 437 6.73 8.46 15.47
C ASN A 437 7.64 7.50 16.26
N LYS A 438 7.11 6.78 17.26
CA LYS A 438 7.80 5.63 17.86
C LYS A 438 7.89 4.43 16.91
N ILE A 439 7.02 4.38 15.90
CA ILE A 439 7.12 3.39 14.82
C ILE A 439 8.12 3.93 13.78
N PRO A 440 9.23 3.23 13.47
CA PRO A 440 10.26 3.74 12.58
C PRO A 440 9.76 4.19 11.21
N GLN A 441 8.80 3.46 10.63
CA GLN A 441 8.18 3.81 9.36
C GLN A 441 7.46 5.17 9.43
N PHE A 442 6.75 5.47 10.53
CA PHE A 442 6.06 6.76 10.67
C PHE A 442 7.01 7.88 11.11
N ALA A 443 8.05 7.59 11.88
CA ALA A 443 9.12 8.55 12.14
C ALA A 443 9.76 9.02 10.81
N ALA A 444 10.12 8.06 9.97
CA ALA A 444 10.65 8.31 8.65
C ALA A 444 9.68 9.09 7.77
N PHE A 445 8.40 8.70 7.76
CA PHE A 445 7.41 9.36 6.92
C PHE A 445 7.11 10.78 7.38
N GLU A 446 7.04 11.03 8.68
CA GLU A 446 6.90 12.36 9.25
C GLU A 446 8.05 13.28 8.82
N ALA A 447 9.30 12.81 8.91
CA ALA A 447 10.48 13.56 8.50
C ALA A 447 10.50 13.82 6.99
N TRP A 448 10.18 12.81 6.17
CA TRP A 448 10.07 12.95 4.72
C TRP A 448 9.02 14.00 4.35
N LEU A 449 7.83 13.93 4.95
CA LEU A 449 6.74 14.89 4.72
C LEU A 449 7.11 16.30 5.18
N GLY A 450 7.83 16.43 6.31
CA GLY A 450 8.36 17.70 6.80
C GLY A 450 9.24 18.38 5.76
N LYS A 451 10.23 17.65 5.23
CA LYS A 451 11.10 18.15 4.17
C LYS A 451 10.33 18.54 2.91
N ARG A 452 9.35 17.72 2.49
CA ARG A 452 8.51 18.06 1.33
C ARG A 452 7.72 19.35 1.52
N LEU A 453 7.22 19.62 2.72
CA LEU A 453 6.51 20.86 3.02
C LEU A 453 7.44 22.08 3.01
N GLU A 454 8.70 21.91 3.41
CA GLU A 454 9.72 22.97 3.37
C GLU A 454 10.12 23.30 1.94
N ASP A 455 10.45 22.29 1.13
CA ASP A 455 10.87 22.48 -0.27
C ASP A 455 9.80 23.23 -1.08
N ARG A 456 8.52 22.92 -0.83
CA ARG A 456 7.38 23.57 -1.50
C ARG A 456 7.17 25.03 -1.07
N LYS A 457 7.69 25.45 0.08
CA LYS A 457 7.66 26.86 0.52
C LYS A 457 8.83 27.66 -0.06
N GLY A 458 9.98 27.03 -0.25
CA GLY A 458 11.21 27.68 -0.74
C GLY A 458 11.15 28.18 -2.19
N ASP A 459 10.37 27.52 -3.06
CA ASP A 459 10.25 27.89 -4.48
C ASP A 459 9.37 29.14 -4.74
N GLY A 460 8.71 29.69 -3.70
CA GLY A 460 7.89 30.91 -3.83
C GLY A 460 8.65 32.24 -3.78
N GLY A 461 9.97 32.22 -3.56
CA GLY A 461 10.77 33.42 -3.26
C GLY A 461 11.74 33.89 -4.35
N VAL A 462 11.88 33.18 -5.47
CA VAL A 462 12.88 33.51 -6.52
C VAL A 462 12.17 33.74 -7.85
N GLY A 463 11.51 34.90 -7.98
CA GLY A 463 10.74 35.24 -9.18
C GLY A 463 10.40 36.72 -9.39
N GLU A 464 10.96 37.64 -8.60
CA GLU A 464 10.91 39.08 -8.90
C GLU A 464 12.34 39.62 -9.03
N SER A 465 13.03 39.23 -10.12
CA SER A 465 14.14 40.04 -10.62
C SER A 465 13.53 41.24 -11.34
N ALA A 466 13.67 42.41 -10.73
CA ALA A 466 13.37 43.71 -11.31
C ALA A 466 13.85 43.79 -12.78
N GLY A 467 12.93 44.08 -13.70
CA GLY A 467 13.28 44.53 -15.04
C GLY A 467 13.95 45.92 -14.97
N PRO A 468 14.87 46.25 -15.89
CA PRO A 468 15.55 47.53 -15.88
C PRO A 468 14.56 48.65 -16.21
N PRO A 469 14.75 49.86 -15.67
CA PRO A 469 13.90 51.00 -15.97
C PRO A 469 14.19 51.48 -17.39
N ASN A 470 13.13 51.68 -18.18
CA ASN A 470 13.12 52.57 -19.32
C ASN A 470 12.01 53.60 -19.12
#